data_AF-A0A936U2K9-F1
#
_entry.id   AF-A0A936U2K9-F1
#
_cell.length_a   1.000
_cell.length_b   1.000
_cell.length_c   1.000
_cell.angle_alpha   90.00
_cell.angle_beta   90.00
_cell.angle_gamma   90.00
#
_symmetry.space_group_name_H-M   'P 1'
#
loop_
_entity.id
_entity.type
_entity.pdbx_description
1 polymer ?
#
loop_
_entity_poly.entity_id
_entity_poly.type
_entity_poly.pdbx_seq_one_letter_code
_entity_poly.pdbx_strand_id
1 'polypeptide(L)' 'MMVTAFLRTPLFVLTGPDRHAPEGVSAVVGQVVSREGGVTMRVTRWLDGRGRELEGPSQTLFLPAAKLDHVWHHEA' A
#
# COMPACT_ATOMS: atom_id res chain seq x y z
N MET A 1 14.56 1.71 -1.58
CA MET A 1 14.06 0.90 -2.71
C MET A 1 12.58 1.18 -2.90
N MET A 2 12.17 1.55 -4.12
CA MET A 2 10.77 1.78 -4.46
C MET A 2 10.11 0.46 -4.86
N VAL A 3 8.89 0.20 -4.37
CA VAL A 3 8.14 -1.01 -4.71
C VAL A 3 6.66 -0.69 -4.93
N THR A 4 6.00 -1.54 -5.71
CA THR A 4 4.54 -1.64 -5.76
C THR A 4 4.12 -2.88 -4.97
N ALA A 5 3.31 -2.71 -3.94
CA ALA A 5 2.71 -3.80 -3.18
C ALA A 5 1.26 -4.00 -3.62
N PHE A 6 0.97 -5.17 -4.19
CA PHE A 6 -0.37 -5.61 -4.56
C PHE A 6 -1.05 -6.23 -3.35
N LEU A 7 -2.28 -5.80 -3.08
CA LEU A 7 -3.01 -6.17 -1.88
C LEU A 7 -3.94 -7.34 -2.17
N ARG A 8 -3.83 -8.38 -1.36
CA ARG A 8 -4.67 -9.59 -1.48
C ARG A 8 -6.13 -9.33 -1.09
N THR A 9 -6.31 -8.39 -0.17
CA THR A 9 -7.62 -7.87 0.27
C THR A 9 -7.48 -6.38 0.55
N PRO A 10 -8.56 -5.60 0.49
CA PRO A 10 -8.53 -4.22 0.93
C PRO A 10 -7.93 -4.09 2.34
N LEU A 11 -7.20 -3.00 2.56
CA LEU A 11 -6.82 -2.60 3.90
C LEU A 11 -8.11 -2.29 4.68
N PHE A 12 -8.15 -2.65 5.96
CA PHE A 12 -9.31 -2.31 6.78
C PHE A 12 -9.48 -0.80 6.78
N VAL A 13 -10.63 -0.34 6.29
CA VAL A 13 -10.99 1.07 6.27
C VAL A 13 -11.74 1.34 7.58
N LEU A 14 -11.12 2.06 8.50
CA LEU A 14 -11.87 2.72 9.55
C LEU A 14 -12.64 3.87 8.90
N THR A 15 -13.96 3.91 9.09
CA THR A 15 -14.80 5.02 8.60
C THR A 15 -14.49 6.28 9.41
N GLY A 16 -14.37 7.42 8.74
CA GLY A 16 -14.14 8.71 9.40
C GLY A 16 -12.81 9.37 9.02
N PRO A 17 -12.40 10.41 9.76
CA PRO A 17 -11.16 11.16 9.49
C PRO A 17 -9.89 10.31 9.63
N ASP A 18 -9.95 9.21 10.38
CA ASP A 18 -8.83 8.30 10.62
C ASP A 18 -8.70 7.19 9.55
N ARG A 19 -9.33 7.38 8.38
CA ARG A 19 -9.25 6.41 7.28
C ARG A 19 -7.80 6.29 6.78
N HIS A 20 -7.18 5.16 7.08
CA HIS A 20 -5.78 4.90 6.69
C HIS A 20 -5.61 4.57 5.21
N ALA A 21 -6.66 4.32 4.43
CA ALA A 21 -6.53 4.03 3.01
C ALA A 21 -7.75 4.52 2.22
N PRO A 22 -7.59 4.90 0.94
CA PRO A 22 -8.71 5.18 0.06
C PRO A 22 -9.57 3.93 -0.18
N GLU A 23 -10.86 4.14 -0.40
CA GLU A 23 -11.76 3.07 -0.83
C GLU A 23 -11.34 2.52 -2.20
N GLY A 24 -11.47 1.20 -2.39
CA GLY A 24 -11.13 0.55 -3.66
C GLY A 24 -9.64 0.38 -3.93
N VAL A 25 -8.76 0.73 -2.98
CA VAL A 25 -7.32 0.46 -3.11
C VAL A 25 -7.05 -1.02 -3.36
N SER A 26 -6.25 -1.29 -4.37
CA SER A 26 -5.80 -2.64 -4.74
C SER A 26 -4.27 -2.75 -4.77
N ALA A 27 -3.55 -1.63 -4.89
CA ALA A 27 -2.10 -1.61 -4.74
C ALA A 27 -1.62 -0.29 -4.12
N VAL A 28 -0.42 -0.32 -3.54
CA VAL A 28 0.26 0.87 -3.02
C VAL A 28 1.68 0.94 -3.57
N VAL A 29 2.13 2.13 -3.93
CA VAL A 29 3.50 2.40 -4.35
C VAL A 29 4.18 3.18 -3.24
N GLY A 30 5.38 2.76 -2.86
CA GLY A 30 6.10 3.42 -1.80
C GLY A 30 7.53 2.92 -1.62
N GLN A 31 8.25 3.67 -0.80
CA GLN A 31 9.61 3.31 -0.41
C GLN A 31 9.56 2.32 0.75
N VAL A 32 10.22 1.17 0.59
CA VAL A 32 10.38 0.19 1.69
C VAL A 32 11.29 0.78 2.77
N VAL A 33 10.81 0.72 4.01
CA VAL A 33 11.52 1.14 5.23
C VAL A 33 12.02 -0.08 6.00
N SER A 34 11.20 -1.13 6.14
CA SER A 34 11.56 -2.38 6.84
C SER A 34 10.80 -3.58 6.24
N ARG A 35 11.31 -4.80 6.48
CA ARG A 35 10.74 -6.08 6.03
C ARG A 35 10.51 -7.10 7.16
N GLU A 36 10.45 -6.65 8.40
CA GLU A 36 10.28 -7.55 9.56
C GLU A 36 8.82 -8.01 9.70
N GLY A 37 8.55 -9.30 9.41
CA GLY A 37 7.21 -9.91 9.52
C GLY A 37 6.17 -9.42 8.48
N GLY A 38 6.57 -8.54 7.57
CA GLY A 38 5.72 -7.89 6.57
C GLY A 38 6.52 -6.84 5.80
N VAL A 39 5.84 -5.85 5.23
CA VAL A 39 6.48 -4.71 4.56
C VAL A 39 6.02 -3.42 5.22
N THR A 40 6.95 -2.70 5.84
CA THR A 40 6.73 -1.31 6.26
C THR A 40 7.21 -0.40 5.14
N MET A 41 6.34 0.47 4.64
CA MET A 41 6.67 1.40 3.57
C MET A 41 6.09 2.78 3.78
N ARG A 42 6.80 3.80 3.28
CA ARG A 42 6.26 5.15 3.12
C ARG A 42 5.51 5.22 1.80
N VAL A 43 4.19 5.27 1.87
CA VAL A 43 3.28 5.27 0.71
C VAL A 43 3.33 6.64 0.03
N THR A 44 3.58 6.63 -1.27
CA THR A 44 3.60 7.83 -2.11
C THR A 44 2.45 7.85 -3.10
N ARG A 45 1.90 6.68 -3.48
CA ARG A 45 0.77 6.58 -4.41
C ARG A 45 -0.16 5.43 -4.02
N TRP A 46 -1.45 5.66 -4.20
CA TRP A 46 -2.51 4.67 -3.98
C TRP A 46 -3.09 4.30 -5.34
N LEU A 47 -3.28 3.00 -5.62
CA LEU A 47 -3.76 2.53 -6.92
C LEU A 47 -5.04 1.71 -6.77
N ASP A 48 -6.01 1.93 -7.65
CA ASP A 48 -7.20 1.09 -7.80
C ASP A 48 -6.87 -0.23 -8.53
N GLY A 49 -7.88 -1.10 -8.67
CA GLY A 49 -7.74 -2.39 -9.38
C GLY A 49 -7.47 -2.28 -10.89
N ARG A 50 -7.43 -1.07 -11.45
CA ARG A 50 -7.10 -0.76 -12.83
C ARG A 50 -5.76 -0.02 -12.96
N GLY A 51 -5.03 0.16 -11.86
CA GLY A 51 -3.77 0.89 -11.81
C GLY A 51 -3.92 2.42 -11.88
N ARG A 52 -5.13 2.96 -11.70
CA ARG A 52 -5.36 4.42 -11.63
C ARG A 52 -5.05 4.93 -10.25
N GLU A 53 -4.51 6.14 -10.18
CA GLU A 53 -4.17 6.77 -8.92
C GLU A 53 -5.41 7.24 -8.16
N LEU A 54 -5.44 6.93 -6.87
CA LEU A 54 -6.48 7.34 -5.93
C LEU A 54 -5.93 8.47 -5.05
N GLU A 55 -6.79 9.44 -4.76
CA GLU A 55 -6.47 10.46 -3.76
C GLU A 55 -6.44 9.83 -2.36
N GLY A 56 -5.32 10.00 -1.66
CA GLY A 56 -5.12 9.40 -0.35
C GLY A 56 -3.99 10.06 0.44
N PRO A 57 -3.94 9.84 1.76
CA PRO A 57 -2.92 10.43 2.61
C PRO A 57 -1.53 9.87 2.28
N SER A 58 -0.50 10.71 2.32
CA SER A 58 0.88 10.23 2.42
C SER A 58 1.13 9.76 3.85
N GLN A 59 1.44 8.47 4.03
CA GLN A 59 1.66 7.89 5.35
C GLN A 59 2.62 6.71 5.31
N THR A 60 3.11 6.31 6.49
CA THR A 60 3.83 5.05 6.67
C THR A 60 2.84 3.96 7.00
N LEU A 61 2.88 2.86 6.26
CA LEU A 61 1.97 1.74 6.41
C LEU A 61 2.77 0.46 6.65
N PHE A 62 2.34 -0.32 7.64
CA PHE A 62 2.76 -1.71 7.78
C PHE A 62 1.76 -2.62 7.05
N LEU A 63 2.28 -3.43 6.14
CA LEU A 63 1.54 -4.43 5.38
C LEU A 63 1.97 -5.83 5.84
N PRO A 64 1.15 -6.53 6.64
CA PRO A 64 1.43 -7.91 7.02
C PRO A 64 1.55 -8.80 5.77
N ALA A 65 2.41 -9.82 5.80
CA ALA A 65 2.57 -10.73 4.67
C ALA A 65 1.25 -11.38 4.21
N ALA A 66 0.32 -11.64 5.13
CA ALA A 66 -1.02 -12.19 4.83
C ALA A 66 -1.90 -11.24 3.99
N LYS A 67 -1.62 -9.93 3.99
CA LYS A 67 -2.32 -8.92 3.19
C LYS A 67 -1.66 -8.65 1.83
N LEU A 68 -0.44 -9.15 1.62
CA LEU A 68 0.31 -8.97 0.38
C LEU A 68 0.01 -10.13 -0.57
N ASP A 69 -0.33 -9.79 -1.80
CA ASP A 69 -0.37 -10.76 -2.90
C ASP A 69 1.01 -10.87 -3.54
N HIS A 70 1.56 -9.73 -3.96
CA HIS A 70 2.88 -9.62 -4.58
C HIS A 70 3.54 -8.27 -4.26
N VAL A 71 4.87 -8.23 -4.29
CA VAL A 71 5.66 -7.00 -4.17
C VAL A 71 6.59 -6.91 -5.37
N TRP A 72 6.33 -5.95 -6.25
CA TRP A 72 7.15 -5.68 -7.42
C TRP A 72 8.18 -4.59 -7.12
N HIS A 73 9.45 -4.93 -7.30
CA HIS A 73 10.59 -4.04 -7.21
C HIS A 73 10.81 -3.25 -8.50
N HIS A 74 10.92 -1.92 -8.38
CA HIS A 74 11.38 -1.09 -9.50
C HIS A 74 12.91 -1.13 -9.51
N GLU A 75 13.51 -1.75 -10.52
CA GLU A 75 14.93 -1.56 -10.81
C GLU A 75 15.10 -0.15 -11.42
N ALA A 76 16.03 0.61 -10.87
CA ALA A 76 16.38 1.94 -11.36
C ALA A 76 17.20 1.84 -12.64
#